data_AF-A0A2N6FTH4-F1
#
_entry.id   AF-A0A2N6FTH4-F1
#
_cell.length_a   1.000
_cell.length_b   1.000
_cell.length_c   1.000
_cell.angle_alpha   90.00
_cell.angle_beta   90.00
_cell.angle_gamma   90.00
#
_symmetry.space_group_name_H-M   'P 1'
#
loop_
_entity.id
_entity.type
_entity.pdbx_description
1 polymer ?
#
loop_
_entity_poly.entity_id
_entity_poly.type
_entity_poly.pdbx_seq_one_letter_code
_entity_poly.pdbx_strand_id
1 'polypeptide(L)'
;MVDISDMIIASLSKVWHLIPIVIAILLFKKFINTKDKKRRININEENEKKGLTLELRTVKKYEKMGYTVIYNEKEQGINLLCSKNNKTLLFQCNNYSKSKSITDKDIKNFISNAIKYVKTNNIKKNDVEFRFVVPYLDVFDKSAIKILKDDSYNCKYVVL
;
A
#
# COMPACT_ATOMS: atom_id res chain seq x y z
N MET A 1 -51.22 8.23 -29.37
CA MET A 1 -50.70 7.94 -28.02
C MET A 1 -49.22 7.69 -28.22
N VAL A 2 -48.35 8.64 -27.84
CA VAL A 2 -46.90 8.49 -28.08
C VAL A 2 -46.43 7.35 -27.19
N ASP A 3 -45.88 6.30 -27.82
CA ASP A 3 -45.44 5.11 -27.12
C ASP A 3 -44.24 5.47 -26.23
N ILE A 4 -44.25 5.03 -24.98
CA ILE A 4 -43.17 5.29 -24.02
C ILE A 4 -41.84 4.75 -24.57
N SER A 5 -41.93 3.67 -25.36
CA SER A 5 -40.81 3.11 -26.11
C SER A 5 -40.17 4.13 -27.06
N ASP A 6 -40.96 4.87 -27.84
CA ASP A 6 -40.48 5.85 -28.81
C ASP A 6 -39.83 7.06 -28.12
N MET A 7 -40.38 7.49 -26.97
CA MET A 7 -39.77 8.56 -26.16
C MET A 7 -38.41 8.12 -25.57
N ILE A 8 -38.27 6.87 -25.14
CA ILE A 8 -37.01 6.32 -24.64
C ILE A 8 -35.97 6.24 -25.77
N ILE A 9 -36.36 5.73 -26.95
CA ILE A 9 -35.48 5.62 -28.12
C ILE A 9 -35.02 7.00 -28.62
N ALA A 10 -35.91 7.99 -28.66
CA ALA A 10 -35.58 9.36 -29.02
C ALA A 10 -34.68 10.07 -27.99
N SER A 11 -34.77 9.69 -26.72
CA SER A 11 -33.86 10.19 -25.67
C SER A 11 -32.48 9.52 -25.74
N LEU A 12 -32.41 8.22 -26.03
CA LEU A 12 -31.17 7.47 -26.22
C LEU A 12 -30.40 7.92 -27.46
N SER A 13 -31.09 8.22 -28.57
CA SER A 13 -30.46 8.72 -29.80
C SER A 13 -29.74 10.06 -29.60
N LYS A 14 -30.27 10.92 -28.72
CA LYS A 14 -29.65 12.20 -28.34
C LYS A 14 -28.41 12.04 -27.47
N VAL A 15 -28.23 10.91 -26.78
CA VAL A 15 -27.15 10.69 -25.80
C VAL A 15 -26.15 9.62 -26.26
N TRP A 16 -26.41 8.95 -27.39
CA TRP A 16 -25.59 7.87 -27.94
C TRP A 16 -24.11 8.24 -28.11
N HIS A 17 -23.80 9.50 -28.44
CA HIS A 17 -22.43 10.01 -28.59
C HIS A 17 -21.65 10.11 -27.26
N LEU A 18 -22.33 10.11 -26.10
CA LEU A 18 -21.65 10.10 -24.80
C LEU A 18 -21.08 8.72 -24.45
N ILE A 19 -21.69 7.65 -24.95
CA ILE A 19 -21.24 6.26 -24.71
C ILE A 19 -19.77 6.06 -25.14
N PRO A 20 -19.35 6.38 -26.38
CA PRO A 20 -17.96 6.24 -26.79
C PRO A 20 -17.01 7.15 -26.01
N ILE A 21 -17.45 8.33 -25.57
CA ILE A 21 -16.65 9.25 -24.75
C ILE A 21 -16.37 8.62 -23.37
N VAL A 22 -17.39 8.08 -22.70
CA VAL A 22 -17.22 7.41 -21.40
C VAL A 22 -16.29 6.20 -21.52
N ILE A 23 -16.44 5.40 -22.58
CA ILE A 23 -15.54 4.27 -22.86
C ILE A 23 -14.11 4.77 -23.06
N ALA A 24 -13.90 5.82 -23.86
CA ALA A 24 -12.58 6.40 -24.09
C ALA A 24 -11.92 6.89 -22.79
N ILE A 25 -12.68 7.56 -21.90
CA ILE A 25 -12.18 8.00 -20.58
C ILE A 25 -11.74 6.80 -19.72
N LEU A 26 -12.56 5.74 -19.68
CA LEU A 26 -12.23 4.53 -18.93
C LEU A 26 -10.95 3.85 -19.47
N LEU A 27 -10.82 3.75 -20.79
CA LEU A 27 -9.63 3.22 -21.45
C LEU A 27 -8.39 4.08 -21.20
N PHE A 28 -8.52 5.40 -21.30
CA PHE A 28 -7.43 6.34 -21.05
C PHE A 28 -6.96 6.28 -19.59
N LYS A 29 -7.89 6.22 -18.64
CA LYS A 29 -7.59 6.01 -17.22
C LYS A 29 -6.85 4.69 -16.98
N LYS A 30 -7.31 3.60 -17.61
CA LYS A 30 -6.63 2.29 -17.54
C LYS A 30 -5.22 2.36 -18.12
N PHE A 31 -5.04 3.04 -19.25
CA PHE A 31 -3.75 3.23 -19.90
C PHE A 31 -2.76 4.00 -19.01
N ILE A 32 -3.17 5.16 -18.47
CA ILE A 32 -2.34 5.95 -17.54
C ILE A 32 -1.94 5.10 -16.33
N ASN A 33 -2.90 4.42 -15.69
CA ASN A 33 -2.63 3.57 -14.52
C ASN A 33 -1.58 2.49 -14.82
N THR A 34 -1.65 1.87 -16.01
CA THR A 34 -0.71 0.81 -16.40
C THR A 34 0.69 1.37 -16.65
N LYS A 35 0.78 2.54 -17.30
CA LYS A 35 2.05 3.24 -17.55
C LYS A 35 2.70 3.69 -16.24
N ASP A 36 1.91 4.27 -15.33
CA ASP A 36 2.38 4.69 -14.02
C ASP A 36 2.86 3.52 -13.17
N LYS A 37 2.16 2.40 -13.21
CA LYS A 37 2.60 1.16 -12.54
C LYS A 37 3.97 0.73 -13.07
N LYS A 38 4.12 0.57 -14.38
CA LYS A 38 5.39 0.15 -14.98
C LYS A 38 6.53 1.10 -14.62
N ARG A 39 6.26 2.41 -14.63
CA ARG A 39 7.23 3.43 -14.19
C ARG A 39 7.67 3.23 -12.73
N ARG A 40 6.75 3.01 -11.79
CA ARG A 40 7.11 2.79 -10.37
C ARG A 40 7.95 1.52 -10.18
N ILE A 41 7.61 0.45 -10.88
CA ILE A 41 8.38 -0.80 -10.86
C ILE A 41 9.82 -0.55 -11.32
N ASN A 42 9.98 0.10 -12.48
CA ASN A 42 11.30 0.41 -13.02
C ASN A 42 12.13 1.30 -12.07
N ILE A 43 11.52 2.35 -11.50
CA ILE A 43 12.20 3.23 -10.53
C ILE A 43 12.63 2.42 -9.30
N ASN A 44 11.77 1.54 -8.80
CA ASN A 44 12.11 0.66 -7.68
C ASN A 44 13.31 -0.23 -8.03
N GLU A 45 13.28 -0.91 -9.17
CA GLU A 45 14.37 -1.77 -9.63
C GLU A 45 15.69 -1.00 -9.82
N GLU A 46 15.64 0.22 -10.38
CA GLU A 46 16.82 1.09 -10.50
C GLU A 46 17.38 1.51 -9.14
N ASN A 47 16.52 1.82 -8.17
CA ASN A 47 16.94 2.14 -6.82
C ASN A 47 17.62 0.95 -6.16
N GLU A 48 17.05 -0.25 -6.26
CA GLU A 48 17.66 -1.47 -5.72
C GLU A 48 19.03 -1.75 -6.37
N LYS A 49 19.16 -1.58 -7.70
CA LYS A 49 20.45 -1.69 -8.40
C LYS A 49 21.51 -0.70 -7.90
N LYS A 50 21.09 0.49 -7.46
CA LYS A 50 21.96 1.53 -6.89
C LYS A 50 22.19 1.35 -5.37
N GLY A 51 21.71 0.27 -4.76
CA GLY A 51 21.81 0.03 -3.32
C GLY A 51 20.85 0.88 -2.48
N LEU A 52 19.92 1.61 -3.10
CA LEU A 52 18.88 2.39 -2.42
C LEU A 52 17.68 1.50 -2.08
N THR A 53 17.92 0.54 -1.21
CA THR A 53 16.92 -0.47 -0.82
C THR A 53 15.64 0.19 -0.28
N LEU A 54 14.51 -0.53 -0.38
CA LEU A 54 13.25 -0.10 0.23
C LEU A 54 13.40 0.24 1.72
N GLU A 55 14.18 -0.56 2.45
CA GLU A 55 14.51 -0.31 3.87
C GLU A 55 15.26 1.02 4.04
N LEU A 56 16.34 1.25 3.27
CA LEU A 56 17.13 2.48 3.36
C LEU A 56 16.31 3.72 2.98
N ARG A 57 15.44 3.61 1.97
CA ARG A 57 14.50 4.69 1.59
C ARG A 57 13.49 4.96 2.69
N THR A 58 13.04 3.92 3.40
CA THR A 58 12.16 4.06 4.56
C THR A 58 12.88 4.81 5.68
N VAL A 59 14.09 4.41 6.03
CA VAL A 59 14.90 5.09 7.05
C VAL A 59 15.06 6.58 6.73
N LYS A 60 15.55 6.89 5.53
CA LYS A 60 15.74 8.29 5.09
C LYS A 60 14.45 9.12 5.15
N LYS A 61 13.29 8.52 4.85
CA LYS A 61 12.00 9.21 4.93
C LYS A 61 11.64 9.55 6.38
N TYR A 62 11.75 8.58 7.29
CA TYR A 62 11.34 8.77 8.67
C TYR A 62 12.34 9.62 9.48
N GLU A 63 13.64 9.52 9.19
CA GLU A 63 14.65 10.45 9.73
C GLU A 63 14.35 11.90 9.34
N LYS A 64 14.03 12.16 8.06
CA LYS A 64 13.61 13.50 7.58
C LYS A 64 12.34 14.01 8.26
N MET A 65 11.47 13.10 8.72
CA MET A 65 10.27 13.43 9.50
C MET A 65 10.58 13.63 10.99
N GLY A 66 11.84 13.52 11.41
CA GLY A 66 12.31 13.70 12.78
C GLY A 66 12.07 12.50 13.69
N TYR A 67 12.02 11.29 13.14
CA TYR A 67 12.04 10.06 13.94
C TYR A 67 13.48 9.61 14.17
N THR A 68 13.75 9.08 15.36
CA THR A 68 14.93 8.24 15.59
C THR A 68 14.65 6.86 15.01
N VAL A 69 15.51 6.36 14.12
CA VAL A 69 15.33 5.08 13.43
C VAL A 69 16.40 4.09 13.87
N ILE A 70 16.00 2.90 14.30
CA ILE A 70 16.87 1.80 14.71
C ILE A 70 16.65 0.62 13.75
N TYR A 71 17.74 0.14 13.16
CA TYR A 71 17.74 -1.11 12.41
C TYR A 71 17.65 -2.28 13.38
N ASN A 72 16.74 -3.20 13.09
CA ASN A 72 16.68 -4.48 13.77
C ASN A 72 17.22 -5.54 12.81
N GLU A 73 17.94 -6.55 13.30
CA GLU A 73 18.51 -7.64 12.48
C GLU A 73 17.44 -8.62 11.97
N LYS A 74 16.26 -8.10 11.62
CA LYS A 74 15.07 -8.84 11.21
C LYS A 74 14.59 -9.83 12.27
N GLU A 75 14.87 -9.54 13.54
CA GLU A 75 14.34 -10.34 14.63
C GLU A 75 12.82 -10.36 14.54
N GLN A 76 12.24 -11.57 14.42
CA GLN A 76 10.82 -11.77 14.24
C GLN A 76 10.25 -11.11 12.96
N GLY A 77 11.08 -10.80 11.96
CA GLY A 77 10.64 -10.17 10.70
C GLY A 77 10.34 -8.68 10.80
N ILE A 78 10.78 -8.01 11.88
CA ILE A 78 10.72 -6.56 12.04
C ILE A 78 12.03 -5.96 11.53
N ASN A 79 11.96 -5.09 10.52
CA ASN A 79 13.14 -4.47 9.91
C ASN A 79 13.58 -3.21 10.66
N LEU A 80 12.63 -2.36 11.08
CA LEU A 80 12.93 -1.05 11.67
C LEU A 80 12.03 -0.76 12.87
N LEU A 81 12.61 -0.05 13.83
CA LEU A 81 11.89 0.60 14.92
C LEU A 81 12.11 2.11 14.80
N CYS A 82 11.03 2.88 14.71
CA CYS A 82 11.11 4.35 14.66
C CYS A 82 10.40 4.96 15.86
N SER A 83 11.04 5.92 16.53
CA SER A 83 10.48 6.56 17.73
C SER A 83 10.44 8.08 17.59
N LYS A 84 9.32 8.70 18.00
CA LYS A 84 9.15 10.15 18.07
C LYS A 84 8.06 10.52 19.08
N ASN A 85 8.34 11.43 20.02
CA ASN A 85 7.36 11.97 20.98
C ASN A 85 6.55 10.86 21.68
N ASN A 86 7.24 9.87 22.27
CA ASN A 86 6.66 8.67 22.91
C ASN A 86 5.88 7.72 21.99
N LYS A 87 5.73 8.01 20.70
CA LYS A 87 5.19 7.07 19.72
C LYS A 87 6.27 6.20 19.14
N THR A 88 5.99 4.91 19.03
CA THR A 88 6.87 3.91 18.42
C THR A 88 6.18 3.32 17.20
N LEU A 89 6.91 3.18 16.11
CA LEU A 89 6.46 2.55 14.87
C LEU A 89 7.35 1.34 14.59
N LEU A 90 6.74 0.17 14.38
CA LEU A 90 7.45 -1.02 13.94
C LEU A 90 7.18 -1.27 12.47
N PHE A 91 8.24 -1.48 11.70
CA PHE A 91 8.15 -1.65 10.26
C PHE A 91 8.55 -3.05 9.84
N GLN A 92 7.78 -3.61 8.90
CA GLN A 92 8.28 -4.63 7.99
C GLN A 92 8.36 -4.03 6.57
N CYS A 93 9.53 -4.14 5.95
CA CYS A 93 9.74 -3.72 4.57
C CYS A 93 9.73 -4.95 3.66
N ASN A 94 8.79 -4.98 2.72
CA ASN A 94 8.67 -6.08 1.77
C ASN A 94 8.79 -5.55 0.34
N ASN A 95 9.86 -5.96 -0.35
CA ASN A 95 10.18 -5.51 -1.71
C ASN A 95 9.64 -6.46 -2.79
N TYR A 96 8.54 -7.17 -2.53
CA TYR A 96 7.90 -8.00 -3.54
C TYR A 96 7.46 -7.17 -4.73
N SER A 97 7.70 -7.71 -5.92
CA SER A 97 7.37 -7.03 -7.17
C SER A 97 6.12 -7.59 -7.85
N LYS A 98 5.70 -8.81 -7.49
CA LYS A 98 4.58 -9.49 -8.14
C LYS A 98 3.26 -8.92 -7.63
N SER A 99 2.34 -8.64 -8.57
CA SER A 99 0.98 -8.20 -8.27
C SER A 99 0.23 -9.24 -7.42
N LYS A 100 -0.53 -8.78 -6.42
CA LYS A 100 -1.35 -9.60 -5.51
C LYS A 100 -0.60 -10.75 -4.83
N SER A 101 0.69 -10.55 -4.55
CA SER A 101 1.55 -11.54 -3.89
C SER A 101 1.47 -11.51 -2.37
N ILE A 102 1.05 -10.39 -1.79
CA ILE A 102 0.96 -10.21 -0.34
C ILE A 102 -0.49 -10.43 0.08
N THR A 103 -0.71 -11.45 0.88
CA THR A 103 -2.03 -11.95 1.31
C THR A 103 -2.35 -11.55 2.73
N ASP A 104 -3.58 -11.81 3.18
CA ASP A 104 -3.98 -11.60 4.57
C ASP A 104 -3.13 -12.40 5.57
N LYS A 105 -2.69 -13.61 5.19
CA LYS A 105 -1.78 -14.45 5.98
C LYS A 105 -0.45 -13.74 6.25
N ASP A 106 0.12 -13.10 5.25
CA ASP A 106 1.39 -12.37 5.38
C ASP A 106 1.24 -11.20 6.37
N ILE A 107 0.15 -10.43 6.24
CA ILE A 107 -0.15 -9.30 7.15
C ILE A 107 -0.43 -9.79 8.58
N LYS A 108 -1.17 -10.88 8.75
CA LYS A 108 -1.42 -11.47 10.09
C LYS A 108 -0.14 -11.98 10.73
N ASN A 109 0.75 -12.62 9.96
CA ASN A 109 2.07 -13.04 10.44
C ASN A 109 2.90 -11.84 10.91
N PHE A 110 2.94 -10.78 10.11
CA PHE A 110 3.60 -9.53 10.51
C PHE A 110 3.06 -8.99 11.83
N ILE A 111 1.74 -8.84 11.94
CA ILE A 111 1.09 -8.30 13.15
C ILE A 111 1.39 -9.19 14.37
N SER A 112 1.28 -10.50 14.22
CA SER A 112 1.58 -11.47 15.29
C SER A 112 3.03 -11.33 15.76
N ASN A 113 3.97 -11.24 14.82
CA ASN A 113 5.37 -11.05 15.14
C ASN A 113 5.66 -9.69 15.77
N ALA A 114 5.04 -8.61 15.29
CA ALA A 114 5.19 -7.28 15.88
C ALA A 114 4.67 -7.25 17.32
N ILE A 115 3.53 -7.90 17.59
CA ILE A 115 3.00 -8.04 18.96
C ILE A 115 3.96 -8.84 19.84
N LYS A 116 4.55 -9.92 19.32
CA LYS A 116 5.57 -10.70 20.04
C LYS A 116 6.79 -9.83 20.36
N TYR A 117 7.27 -9.06 19.38
CA TYR A 117 8.42 -8.19 19.53
C TYR A 117 8.19 -7.12 20.61
N VAL A 118 7.02 -6.48 20.60
CA VAL A 118 6.60 -5.51 21.63
C VAL A 118 6.63 -6.13 23.03
N LYS A 119 6.11 -7.36 23.18
CA LYS A 119 6.10 -8.07 24.46
C LYS A 119 7.50 -8.44 24.93
N THR A 120 8.32 -9.02 24.06
CA THR A 120 9.68 -9.46 24.39
C THR A 120 10.58 -8.30 24.79
N ASN A 121 10.36 -7.12 24.20
CA ASN A 121 11.17 -5.91 24.45
C ASN A 121 10.54 -4.94 25.46
N ASN A 122 9.48 -5.34 26.17
CA ASN A 122 8.79 -4.52 27.19
C ASN A 122 8.38 -3.12 26.69
N ILE A 123 8.01 -2.99 25.41
CA ILE A 123 7.56 -1.73 24.83
C ILE A 123 6.11 -1.48 25.27
N LYS A 124 5.78 -0.25 25.72
CA LYS A 124 4.41 0.12 26.12
C LYS A 124 3.44 -0.05 24.96
N LYS A 125 2.52 -1.01 25.07
CA LYS A 125 1.62 -1.45 24.00
C LYS A 125 0.73 -0.34 23.41
N ASN A 126 0.32 0.63 24.23
CA ASN A 126 -0.63 1.67 23.81
C ASN A 126 -0.03 2.76 22.91
N ASP A 127 1.31 2.78 22.75
CA ASP A 127 2.00 3.80 21.96
C ASP A 127 2.72 3.22 20.73
N VAL A 128 2.42 1.97 20.35
CA VAL A 128 3.06 1.30 19.21
C VAL A 128 2.09 1.18 18.05
N GLU A 129 2.50 1.55 16.84
CA GLU A 129 1.73 1.29 15.63
C GLU A 129 2.56 0.48 14.62
N PHE A 130 1.89 -0.38 13.84
CA PHE A 130 2.57 -1.25 12.88
C PHE A 130 2.48 -0.70 11.47
N ARG A 131 3.58 -0.86 10.71
CA ARG A 131 3.70 -0.36 9.35
C ARG A 131 4.27 -1.41 8.40
N PHE A 132 3.52 -1.71 7.35
CA PHE A 132 3.93 -2.65 6.31
C PHE A 132 4.32 -1.88 5.04
N VAL A 133 5.62 -1.79 4.75
CA VAL A 133 6.15 -0.98 3.66
C VAL A 133 6.28 -1.81 2.39
N VAL A 134 5.79 -1.26 1.29
CA VAL A 134 5.85 -1.86 -0.05
C VAL A 134 6.24 -0.82 -1.10
N PRO A 135 6.80 -1.24 -2.24
CA PRO A 135 7.13 -0.31 -3.33
C PRO A 135 5.90 0.19 -4.10
N TYR A 136 4.79 -0.57 -4.11
CA TYR A 136 3.56 -0.18 -4.79
C TYR A 136 2.35 -0.96 -4.28
N LEU A 137 1.16 -0.34 -4.35
CA LEU A 137 -0.10 -0.91 -3.81
C LEU A 137 -0.51 -2.25 -4.44
N ASP A 138 -0.22 -2.42 -5.73
CA ASP A 138 -0.73 -3.56 -6.49
C ASP A 138 -0.11 -4.90 -6.07
N VAL A 139 0.89 -4.90 -5.17
CA VAL A 139 1.42 -6.12 -4.55
C VAL A 139 0.43 -6.76 -3.59
N PHE A 140 -0.51 -5.99 -3.04
CA PHE A 140 -1.48 -6.50 -2.09
C PHE A 140 -2.62 -7.21 -2.80
N ASP A 141 -2.91 -8.42 -2.32
CA ASP A 141 -4.19 -9.04 -2.59
C ASP A 141 -5.32 -8.30 -1.85
N LYS A 142 -6.56 -8.44 -2.35
CA LYS A 142 -7.75 -7.82 -1.72
C LYS A 142 -7.90 -8.24 -0.26
N SER A 143 -7.52 -9.47 0.09
CA SER A 143 -7.57 -10.00 1.45
C SER A 143 -6.64 -9.22 2.39
N ALA A 144 -5.40 -8.91 1.97
CA ALA A 144 -4.47 -8.09 2.73
C ALA A 144 -4.99 -6.65 2.94
N ILE A 145 -5.55 -6.05 1.87
CA ILE A 145 -6.11 -4.69 1.93
C ILE A 145 -7.25 -4.61 2.95
N LYS A 146 -8.07 -5.67 3.08
CA LYS A 146 -9.16 -5.71 4.06
C LYS A 146 -8.64 -5.55 5.49
N ILE A 147 -7.54 -6.22 5.83
CA ILE A 147 -6.92 -6.12 7.15
C ILE A 147 -6.26 -4.76 7.35
N LEU A 148 -5.52 -4.28 6.36
CA LEU A 148 -4.78 -3.01 6.45
C LEU A 148 -5.69 -1.76 6.49
N LYS A 149 -6.99 -1.91 6.19
CA LYS A 149 -8.01 -0.87 6.32
C LYS A 149 -8.77 -0.93 7.65
N ASP A 150 -8.61 -2.01 8.40
CA ASP A 150 -9.27 -2.20 9.69
C ASP A 150 -8.37 -1.65 10.80
N ASP A 151 -8.78 -0.51 11.36
CA ASP A 151 -8.03 0.19 12.40
C ASP A 151 -7.86 -0.64 13.68
N SER A 152 -8.66 -1.69 13.91
CA SER A 152 -8.54 -2.57 15.09
C SER A 152 -7.22 -3.34 15.13
N TYR A 153 -6.59 -3.56 13.96
CA TYR A 153 -5.28 -4.22 13.87
C TYR A 153 -4.09 -3.29 14.16
N ASN A 154 -4.33 -1.98 14.25
CA ASN A 154 -3.29 -0.96 14.42
C ASN A 154 -2.12 -1.11 13.43
N CYS A 155 -2.45 -1.53 12.21
CA CYS A 155 -1.49 -1.85 11.15
C CYS A 155 -1.90 -1.16 9.86
N LYS A 156 -0.99 -0.35 9.29
CA LYS A 156 -1.22 0.39 8.03
C LYS A 156 -0.10 0.12 7.05
N TYR A 157 -0.41 0.13 5.76
CA TYR A 157 0.63 0.04 4.75
C TYR A 157 1.26 1.40 4.46
N VAL A 158 2.50 1.39 3.96
CA VAL A 158 3.19 2.57 3.44
C VAL A 158 3.70 2.24 2.05
N VAL A 159 3.46 3.13 1.09
CA VAL A 159 4.02 3.01 -0.25
C VAL A 159 5.17 4.01 -0.39
N LEU A 160 6.28 3.54 -0.95
CA LEU A 160 7.48 4.34 -1.22
C LEU A 160 7.85 4.35 -2.69
#